data_AF-A0A7X6WIY4-F1
#
_entry.id   AF-A0A7X6WIY4-F1
#
_cell.length_a   1.000
_cell.length_b   1.000
_cell.length_c   1.000
_cell.angle_alpha   90.00
_cell.angle_beta   90.00
_cell.angle_gamma   90.00
#
_symmetry.space_group_name_H-M   'P 1'
#
loop_
_entity.id
_entity.type
_entity.pdbx_description
1 polymer ?
#
loop_
_entity_poly.entity_id
_entity_poly.type
_entity_poly.pdbx_seq_one_letter_code
_entity_poly.pdbx_strand_id
1 'polypeptide(L)'
;MAMVWAPNYVPEDNIDTFYPGDQWVDWVGINAYSDYYFRGDPNSDIHATTQNYQGAEANPLTKFKAIYQQYSARKPIMICETGIAWANQHPYQDVSAWGAYNLKRFYGYLPLVYPRIKAVFYFNNDLSNAWPGTERSHYCISQNSKMIEAFREVTASPWYLSDPGQSSPIVYEPVSDQLPASGTLACYIPLGPTWISRVEYWSNGSIVGSADCPPWRVTYQAGQISGELTVVALSKDRQQGLTTSFFNSSPTSPAQPQSPETEFNSIRILFNGQPLVLDVPPINVDGRVLVPIRVIAEEVLKAQVSWDGQTNTATLELEGKTVTLRINDNRAYVNNQLVKLDVPAQIINGRTLVPLRFVGESLGAEVDWDGTTQTVLLSR
;
A
#
# COMPACT_ATOMS: atom_id res chain seq x y z
N MET A 1 -13.72 -6.25 -31.28
CA MET A 1 -13.67 -6.97 -29.99
C MET A 1 -12.39 -6.56 -29.29
N ALA A 2 -12.41 -6.38 -27.97
CA ALA A 2 -11.21 -6.10 -27.19
C ALA A 2 -10.79 -7.39 -26.46
N MET A 3 -9.51 -7.74 -26.52
CA MET A 3 -8.94 -8.86 -25.77
C MET A 3 -8.58 -8.42 -24.35
N VAL A 4 -9.03 -9.21 -23.38
CA VAL A 4 -8.77 -8.98 -21.96
C VAL A 4 -7.95 -10.15 -21.44
N TRP A 5 -6.78 -9.85 -20.87
CA TRP A 5 -6.05 -10.82 -20.08
C TRP A 5 -6.35 -10.59 -18.60
N ALA A 6 -7.09 -11.51 -17.98
CA ALA A 6 -7.65 -11.35 -16.62
C ALA A 6 -7.18 -12.48 -15.69
N PRO A 7 -5.97 -12.40 -15.13
CA PRO A 7 -5.50 -13.33 -14.11
C PRO A 7 -6.21 -13.10 -12.76
N ASN A 8 -6.04 -14.07 -11.86
CA ASN A 8 -6.29 -13.87 -10.44
C ASN A 8 -5.16 -13.02 -9.82
N TYR A 9 -5.37 -12.45 -8.62
CA TYR A 9 -4.37 -11.64 -7.92
C TYR A 9 -3.25 -12.44 -7.25
N VAL A 10 -3.34 -13.78 -7.29
CA VAL A 10 -2.34 -14.71 -6.74
C VAL A 10 -2.01 -15.84 -7.71
N PRO A 11 -0.76 -16.33 -7.73
CA PRO A 11 0.40 -15.81 -6.97
C PRO A 11 1.00 -14.54 -7.63
N GLU A 12 1.37 -13.54 -6.84
CA GLU A 12 1.79 -12.22 -7.34
C GLU A 12 3.09 -12.25 -8.16
N ASP A 13 4.00 -13.15 -7.81
CA ASP A 13 5.40 -13.20 -8.24
C ASP A 13 5.62 -13.75 -9.67
N ASN A 14 4.66 -14.49 -10.22
CA ASN A 14 4.81 -15.10 -11.55
C ASN A 14 3.65 -14.83 -12.52
N ILE A 15 2.68 -13.96 -12.16
CA ILE A 15 1.54 -13.60 -13.02
C ILE A 15 2.01 -13.17 -14.43
N ASP A 16 3.12 -12.43 -14.52
CA ASP A 16 3.64 -11.93 -15.81
C ASP A 16 4.07 -13.05 -16.77
N THR A 17 4.40 -14.25 -16.27
CA THR A 17 4.76 -15.40 -17.12
C THR A 17 3.59 -15.90 -17.97
N PHE A 18 2.36 -15.57 -17.58
CA PHE A 18 1.14 -15.90 -18.31
C PHE A 18 0.66 -14.75 -19.22
N TYR A 19 1.39 -13.63 -19.26
CA TYR A 19 1.04 -12.49 -20.09
C TYR A 19 1.38 -12.78 -21.56
N PRO A 20 0.40 -12.83 -22.48
CA PRO A 20 0.67 -13.24 -23.87
C PRO A 20 1.46 -12.18 -24.66
N GLY A 21 1.57 -10.95 -24.15
CA GLY A 21 2.32 -9.85 -24.76
C GLY A 21 1.43 -8.68 -25.19
N ASP A 22 2.01 -7.48 -25.24
CA ASP A 22 1.26 -6.23 -25.49
C ASP A 22 0.52 -6.22 -26.83
N GLN A 23 1.02 -6.94 -27.83
CA GLN A 23 0.41 -7.02 -29.16
C GLN A 23 -0.89 -7.83 -29.19
N TRP A 24 -1.16 -8.64 -28.16
CA TRP A 24 -2.33 -9.53 -28.09
C TRP A 24 -3.37 -9.09 -27.05
N VAL A 25 -3.06 -8.09 -26.22
CA VAL A 25 -3.90 -7.68 -25.09
C VAL A 25 -4.29 -6.22 -25.23
N ASP A 26 -5.59 -5.94 -25.28
CA ASP A 26 -6.11 -4.58 -25.28
C ASP A 26 -6.26 -4.05 -23.84
N TRP A 27 -6.69 -4.92 -22.92
CA TRP A 27 -6.96 -4.58 -21.52
C TRP A 27 -6.36 -5.60 -20.56
N VAL A 28 -5.86 -5.11 -19.42
CA VAL A 28 -5.46 -5.97 -18.31
C VAL A 28 -6.59 -6.02 -17.29
N GLY A 29 -7.10 -7.23 -17.08
CA GLY A 29 -8.11 -7.55 -16.10
C GLY A 29 -7.50 -8.03 -14.78
N ILE A 30 -8.32 -8.06 -13.74
CA ILE A 30 -8.00 -8.74 -12.49
C ILE A 30 -9.27 -9.21 -11.80
N ASN A 31 -9.25 -10.45 -11.30
CA ASN A 31 -10.31 -11.01 -10.47
C ASN A 31 -9.83 -11.02 -9.02
N ALA A 32 -10.59 -10.46 -8.08
CA ALA A 32 -10.20 -10.39 -6.68
C ALA A 32 -11.41 -10.34 -5.72
N TYR A 33 -11.46 -11.28 -4.78
CA TYR A 33 -12.55 -11.40 -3.81
C TYR A 33 -12.06 -11.15 -2.40
N SER A 34 -12.87 -10.48 -1.58
CA SER A 34 -12.56 -10.18 -0.17
C SER A 34 -13.53 -10.88 0.77
N ASP A 35 -12.98 -11.73 1.60
CA ASP A 35 -13.65 -12.59 2.55
C ASP A 35 -13.22 -12.27 3.98
N TYR A 36 -14.17 -12.38 4.91
CA TYR A 36 -13.88 -12.22 6.33
C TYR A 36 -13.07 -13.38 6.91
N TYR A 37 -13.17 -14.56 6.29
CA TYR A 37 -12.34 -15.73 6.58
C TYR A 37 -11.75 -16.25 5.28
N PHE A 38 -10.52 -16.76 5.30
CA PHE A 38 -9.97 -17.41 4.10
C PHE A 38 -10.90 -18.53 3.61
N ARG A 39 -11.38 -18.39 2.36
CA ARG A 39 -12.38 -19.28 1.76
C ARG A 39 -13.64 -19.44 2.62
N GLY A 40 -14.03 -18.45 3.39
CA GLY A 40 -15.21 -18.55 4.25
C GLY A 40 -15.17 -19.69 5.29
N ASP A 41 -13.98 -19.99 5.83
CA ASP A 41 -13.84 -20.97 6.91
C ASP A 41 -13.01 -20.39 8.06
N PRO A 42 -13.63 -20.14 9.24
CA PRO A 42 -12.92 -19.60 10.40
C PRO A 42 -11.75 -20.46 10.87
N ASN A 43 -11.77 -21.77 10.58
CA ASN A 43 -10.67 -22.68 10.95
C ASN A 43 -9.53 -22.68 9.93
N SER A 44 -9.79 -22.20 8.71
CA SER A 44 -8.80 -22.06 7.64
C SER A 44 -8.17 -20.66 7.61
N ASP A 45 -8.56 -19.76 8.53
CA ASP A 45 -8.09 -18.38 8.63
C ASP A 45 -6.69 -18.25 9.27
N ILE A 46 -5.80 -19.18 8.93
CA ILE A 46 -4.45 -19.27 9.50
C ILE A 46 -3.36 -18.71 8.56
N HIS A 47 -3.68 -18.43 7.29
CA HIS A 47 -2.68 -18.21 6.23
C HIS A 47 -2.90 -17.00 5.30
N ALA A 48 -3.98 -16.23 5.44
CA ALA A 48 -4.25 -15.08 4.57
C ALA A 48 -3.71 -13.73 5.09
N THR A 49 -2.95 -13.77 6.19
CA THR A 49 -2.60 -12.62 7.03
C THR A 49 -1.35 -11.86 6.59
N THR A 50 -0.46 -12.45 5.78
CA THR A 50 0.83 -11.79 5.46
C THR A 50 0.72 -10.60 4.49
N GLN A 51 -0.37 -10.49 3.71
CA GLN A 51 -0.61 -9.38 2.76
C GLN A 51 -1.96 -8.69 2.94
N ASN A 52 -2.69 -8.96 4.03
CA ASN A 52 -4.06 -8.49 4.27
C ASN A 52 -5.01 -8.79 3.09
N TYR A 53 -4.86 -9.95 2.45
CA TYR A 53 -5.72 -10.31 1.33
C TYR A 53 -7.07 -10.84 1.79
N GLN A 54 -7.13 -11.60 2.87
CA GLN A 54 -8.39 -12.06 3.47
C GLN A 54 -8.34 -11.83 4.99
N GLY A 55 -9.45 -12.11 5.65
CA GLY A 55 -9.55 -12.02 7.10
C GLY A 55 -10.21 -10.73 7.56
N ALA A 56 -10.40 -10.62 8.88
CA ALA A 56 -10.96 -9.42 9.50
C ALA A 56 -10.17 -8.14 9.13
N GLU A 57 -8.87 -8.24 8.90
CA GLU A 57 -7.98 -7.13 8.58
C GLU A 57 -7.78 -6.90 7.08
N ALA A 58 -8.52 -7.61 6.21
CA ALA A 58 -8.33 -7.54 4.78
C ALA A 58 -8.38 -6.09 4.26
N ASN A 59 -7.49 -5.79 3.33
CA ASN A 59 -7.53 -4.58 2.53
C ASN A 59 -7.88 -4.98 1.09
N PRO A 60 -9.11 -4.70 0.60
CA PRO A 60 -9.51 -5.08 -0.74
C PRO A 60 -8.60 -4.48 -1.83
N LEU A 61 -7.88 -3.40 -1.52
CA LEU A 61 -7.06 -2.67 -2.49
C LEU A 61 -5.64 -3.23 -2.67
N THR A 62 -5.09 -3.99 -1.71
CA THR A 62 -3.70 -4.48 -1.80
C THR A 62 -3.53 -5.46 -2.97
N LYS A 63 -4.60 -6.16 -3.32
CA LYS A 63 -4.67 -7.18 -4.39
C LYS A 63 -4.38 -6.63 -5.78
N PHE A 64 -4.62 -5.34 -6.00
CA PHE A 64 -4.48 -4.73 -7.32
C PHE A 64 -3.10 -4.10 -7.52
N LYS A 65 -2.30 -3.94 -6.47
CA LYS A 65 -1.08 -3.13 -6.48
C LYS A 65 -0.09 -3.61 -7.54
N ALA A 66 0.22 -4.91 -7.56
CA ALA A 66 1.21 -5.50 -8.46
C ALA A 66 0.83 -5.32 -9.93
N ILE A 67 -0.38 -5.74 -10.30
CA ILE A 67 -0.90 -5.61 -11.67
C ILE A 67 -0.99 -4.13 -12.05
N TYR A 68 -1.44 -3.27 -11.14
CA TYR A 68 -1.51 -1.85 -11.41
C TYR A 68 -0.14 -1.25 -11.71
N GLN A 69 0.87 -1.51 -10.87
CA GLN A 69 2.22 -1.00 -11.05
C GLN A 69 2.87 -1.53 -12.34
N GLN A 70 2.65 -2.81 -12.66
CA GLN A 70 3.27 -3.48 -13.80
C GLN A 70 2.67 -3.06 -15.16
N TYR A 71 1.35 -2.84 -15.22
CA TYR A 71 0.64 -2.69 -16.51
C TYR A 71 0.01 -1.31 -16.73
N SER A 72 -0.28 -0.53 -15.68
CA SER A 72 -1.12 0.67 -15.83
C SER A 72 -0.51 1.73 -16.77
N ALA A 73 0.81 1.83 -16.85
CA ALA A 73 1.49 2.77 -17.75
C ALA A 73 1.22 2.49 -19.24
N ARG A 74 0.98 1.23 -19.61
CA ARG A 74 0.91 0.77 -21.00
C ARG A 74 -0.44 0.19 -21.41
N LYS A 75 -1.25 -0.27 -20.47
CA LYS A 75 -2.57 -0.86 -20.72
C LYS A 75 -3.65 -0.26 -19.82
N PRO A 76 -4.88 -0.05 -20.32
CA PRO A 76 -6.01 0.22 -19.47
C PRO A 76 -6.29 -1.01 -18.58
N ILE A 77 -6.69 -0.75 -17.34
CA ILE A 77 -6.94 -1.80 -16.34
C ILE A 77 -8.43 -1.83 -16.00
N MET A 78 -8.97 -3.03 -15.78
CA MET A 78 -10.28 -3.21 -15.19
C MET A 78 -10.29 -4.34 -14.16
N ILE A 79 -11.19 -4.21 -13.19
CA ILE A 79 -11.49 -5.27 -12.23
C ILE A 79 -12.61 -6.09 -12.86
N CYS A 80 -12.26 -7.23 -13.44
CA CYS A 80 -13.15 -8.10 -14.22
C CYS A 80 -14.15 -8.85 -13.35
N GLU A 81 -13.79 -9.10 -12.10
CA GLU A 81 -14.63 -9.78 -11.14
C GLU A 81 -14.20 -9.41 -9.72
N THR A 82 -15.12 -8.93 -8.90
CA THR A 82 -14.84 -8.67 -7.49
C THR A 82 -16.08 -8.88 -6.63
N GLY A 83 -15.88 -9.38 -5.42
CA GLY A 83 -16.92 -9.50 -4.41
C GLY A 83 -16.37 -9.17 -3.04
N ILE A 84 -17.22 -8.60 -2.17
CA ILE A 84 -16.89 -8.37 -0.77
C ILE A 84 -17.95 -9.08 0.05
N ALA A 85 -17.55 -10.09 0.80
CA ALA A 85 -18.45 -10.94 1.54
C ALA A 85 -19.21 -10.14 2.61
N TRP A 86 -20.50 -10.41 2.74
CA TRP A 86 -21.32 -9.87 3.83
C TRP A 86 -21.77 -10.96 4.81
N ALA A 87 -21.62 -12.23 4.46
CA ALA A 87 -21.78 -13.34 5.38
C ALA A 87 -20.86 -14.51 5.00
N ASN A 88 -20.56 -15.31 6.01
CA ASN A 88 -20.04 -16.67 5.89
C ASN A 88 -21.18 -17.68 5.98
N GLN A 89 -21.07 -18.88 5.40
CA GLN A 89 -22.10 -19.93 5.48
C GLN A 89 -21.75 -21.08 6.42
N HIS A 90 -20.47 -21.37 6.65
CA HIS A 90 -20.02 -22.55 7.39
C HIS A 90 -18.96 -22.23 8.48
N PRO A 91 -19.37 -21.85 9.70
CA PRO A 91 -20.75 -21.62 10.15
C PRO A 91 -21.32 -20.32 9.58
N TYR A 92 -22.65 -20.20 9.61
CA TYR A 92 -23.29 -18.96 9.20
C TYR A 92 -22.87 -17.82 10.13
N GLN A 93 -22.35 -16.74 9.55
CA GLN A 93 -22.00 -15.54 10.29
C GLN A 93 -22.26 -14.32 9.44
N ASP A 94 -23.14 -13.44 9.93
CA ASP A 94 -23.30 -12.11 9.35
C ASP A 94 -22.07 -11.26 9.69
N VAL A 95 -21.40 -10.78 8.65
CA VAL A 95 -20.27 -9.84 8.72
C VAL A 95 -20.59 -8.58 7.92
N SER A 96 -21.87 -8.24 7.78
CA SER A 96 -22.34 -7.18 6.88
C SER A 96 -21.80 -5.80 7.25
N ALA A 97 -21.49 -5.56 8.54
CA ALA A 97 -20.82 -4.33 8.96
C ALA A 97 -19.38 -4.23 8.42
N TRP A 98 -18.64 -5.34 8.44
CA TRP A 98 -17.31 -5.44 7.85
C TRP A 98 -17.36 -5.36 6.32
N GLY A 99 -18.34 -6.03 5.70
CA GLY A 99 -18.54 -6.01 4.26
C GLY A 99 -18.86 -4.60 3.76
N ALA A 100 -19.80 -3.91 4.39
CA ALA A 100 -20.18 -2.54 4.05
C ALA A 100 -19.00 -1.58 4.22
N TYR A 101 -18.23 -1.71 5.31
CA TYR A 101 -17.02 -0.93 5.52
C TYR A 101 -15.99 -1.17 4.40
N ASN A 102 -15.71 -2.42 4.05
CA ASN A 102 -14.75 -2.74 2.99
C ASN A 102 -15.23 -2.34 1.61
N LEU A 103 -16.54 -2.32 1.37
CA LEU A 103 -17.12 -1.81 0.14
C LEU A 103 -16.90 -0.29 0.02
N LYS A 104 -17.15 0.45 1.11
CA LYS A 104 -16.81 1.89 1.19
C LYS A 104 -15.33 2.15 1.01
N ARG A 105 -14.48 1.31 1.61
CA ARG A 105 -13.02 1.38 1.45
C ARG A 105 -12.59 1.15 0.01
N PHE A 106 -13.06 0.06 -0.60
CA PHE A 106 -12.69 -0.33 -1.96
C PHE A 106 -13.09 0.74 -2.98
N TYR A 107 -14.38 1.08 -3.05
CA TYR A 107 -14.88 2.07 -3.99
C TYR A 107 -14.48 3.51 -3.61
N GLY A 108 -14.33 3.83 -2.32
CA GLY A 108 -13.92 5.16 -1.90
C GLY A 108 -12.48 5.50 -2.28
N TYR A 109 -11.59 4.50 -2.25
CA TYR A 109 -10.16 4.70 -2.53
C TYR A 109 -9.71 4.35 -3.93
N LEU A 110 -10.47 3.56 -4.69
CA LEU A 110 -10.13 3.27 -6.08
C LEU A 110 -9.78 4.53 -6.90
N PRO A 111 -10.53 5.65 -6.79
CA PRO A 111 -10.21 6.90 -7.50
C PRO A 111 -8.89 7.55 -7.05
N LEU A 112 -8.55 7.37 -5.77
CA LEU A 112 -7.40 8.00 -5.11
C LEU A 112 -6.11 7.22 -5.38
N VAL A 113 -6.18 5.89 -5.28
CA VAL A 113 -5.00 5.01 -5.30
C VAL A 113 -4.76 4.42 -6.68
N TYR A 114 -5.84 4.15 -7.44
CA TYR A 114 -5.76 3.47 -8.73
C TYR A 114 -6.57 4.20 -9.83
N PRO A 115 -6.31 5.50 -10.10
CA PRO A 115 -7.11 6.30 -11.05
C PRO A 115 -7.08 5.80 -12.51
N ARG A 116 -6.18 4.87 -12.85
CA ARG A 116 -6.11 4.23 -14.17
C ARG A 116 -6.96 2.97 -14.32
N ILE A 117 -7.59 2.49 -13.25
CA ILE A 117 -8.64 1.46 -13.35
C ILE A 117 -9.88 2.13 -13.93
N LYS A 118 -10.42 1.57 -15.03
CA LYS A 118 -11.50 2.19 -15.81
C LYS A 118 -12.84 1.48 -15.70
N ALA A 119 -12.88 0.28 -15.12
CA ALA A 119 -14.11 -0.45 -14.89
C ALA A 119 -13.99 -1.39 -13.69
N VAL A 120 -15.12 -1.61 -13.01
CA VAL A 120 -15.27 -2.57 -11.91
C VAL A 120 -16.53 -3.37 -12.13
N PHE A 121 -16.39 -4.68 -12.28
CA PHE A 121 -17.50 -5.61 -12.44
C PHE A 121 -17.70 -6.36 -11.11
N TYR A 122 -18.75 -5.97 -10.39
CA TYR A 122 -19.08 -6.56 -9.10
C TYR A 122 -19.87 -7.86 -9.27
N PHE A 123 -19.45 -8.91 -8.56
CA PHE A 123 -20.11 -10.21 -8.55
C PHE A 123 -21.35 -10.20 -7.64
N ASN A 124 -22.43 -9.60 -8.12
CA ASN A 124 -23.72 -9.55 -7.43
C ASN A 124 -24.57 -10.78 -7.77
N ASN A 125 -24.10 -11.98 -7.41
CA ASN A 125 -24.78 -13.23 -7.72
C ASN A 125 -25.19 -13.98 -6.44
N ASP A 126 -26.41 -14.52 -6.45
CA ASP A 126 -26.90 -15.38 -5.39
C ASP A 126 -26.28 -16.78 -5.52
N LEU A 127 -25.47 -17.12 -4.53
CA LEU A 127 -24.88 -18.42 -4.33
C LEU A 127 -25.70 -19.14 -3.27
N SER A 128 -26.97 -19.43 -3.58
CA SER A 128 -27.81 -20.34 -2.79
C SER A 128 -28.06 -21.68 -3.49
N ASN A 129 -27.77 -21.74 -4.79
CA ASN A 129 -27.99 -22.91 -5.66
C ASN A 129 -26.67 -23.41 -6.30
N ALA A 130 -25.52 -22.95 -5.81
CA ALA A 130 -24.26 -23.42 -6.33
C ALA A 130 -23.98 -24.86 -5.87
N TRP A 131 -22.89 -25.44 -6.38
CA TRP A 131 -22.58 -26.84 -6.12
C TRP A 131 -22.28 -27.03 -4.62
N PRO A 132 -22.82 -28.08 -3.97
CA PRO A 132 -22.59 -28.32 -2.55
C PRO A 132 -21.10 -28.25 -2.18
N GLY A 133 -20.76 -27.40 -1.21
CA GLY A 133 -19.38 -27.19 -0.75
C GLY A 133 -18.59 -26.09 -1.44
N THR A 134 -19.16 -25.43 -2.47
CA THR A 134 -18.56 -24.26 -3.14
C THR A 134 -18.99 -22.92 -2.53
N GLU A 135 -20.09 -22.92 -1.80
CA GLU A 135 -20.71 -21.71 -1.23
C GLU A 135 -20.24 -21.55 0.20
N ARG A 136 -19.26 -20.67 0.39
CA ARG A 136 -18.71 -20.37 1.73
C ARG A 136 -18.91 -18.92 2.12
N SER A 137 -18.96 -18.02 1.14
CA SER A 137 -19.15 -16.58 1.32
C SER A 137 -20.34 -16.07 0.50
N HIS A 138 -21.08 -15.10 1.05
CA HIS A 138 -22.18 -14.43 0.37
C HIS A 138 -21.75 -13.06 -0.19
N TYR A 139 -21.88 -12.87 -1.50
CA TYR A 139 -21.51 -11.65 -2.23
C TYR A 139 -22.69 -10.89 -2.84
N CYS A 140 -23.88 -11.49 -2.89
CA CYS A 140 -25.07 -10.86 -3.47
C CYS A 140 -25.53 -9.68 -2.60
N ILE A 141 -25.05 -8.48 -2.92
CA ILE A 141 -25.36 -7.26 -2.16
C ILE A 141 -26.84 -6.90 -2.20
N SER A 142 -27.57 -7.30 -3.25
CA SER A 142 -29.02 -7.07 -3.34
C SER A 142 -29.85 -7.83 -2.29
N GLN A 143 -29.28 -8.85 -1.65
CA GLN A 143 -29.95 -9.59 -0.56
C GLN A 143 -29.72 -8.97 0.82
N ASN A 144 -28.87 -7.94 0.94
CA ASN A 144 -28.49 -7.36 2.22
C ASN A 144 -28.58 -5.83 2.19
N SER A 145 -29.46 -5.24 3.01
CA SER A 145 -29.72 -3.79 3.01
C SER A 145 -28.47 -2.96 3.29
N LYS A 146 -27.64 -3.37 4.27
CA LYS A 146 -26.41 -2.65 4.61
C LYS A 146 -25.42 -2.61 3.44
N MET A 147 -25.33 -3.71 2.69
CA MET A 147 -24.43 -3.79 1.54
C MET A 147 -24.92 -2.96 0.35
N ILE A 148 -26.21 -3.08 -0.01
CA ILE A 148 -26.74 -2.32 -1.15
C ILE A 148 -26.79 -0.81 -0.85
N GLU A 149 -27.04 -0.41 0.39
CA GLU A 149 -26.94 0.99 0.82
C GLU A 149 -25.50 1.51 0.73
N ALA A 150 -24.52 0.75 1.24
CA ALA A 150 -23.11 1.11 1.13
C ALA A 150 -22.66 1.22 -0.34
N PHE A 151 -23.13 0.31 -1.21
CA PHE A 151 -22.83 0.34 -2.63
C PHE A 151 -23.41 1.58 -3.31
N ARG A 152 -24.69 1.88 -3.08
CA ARG A 152 -25.34 3.10 -3.60
C ARG A 152 -24.63 4.36 -3.14
N GLU A 153 -24.23 4.43 -1.87
CA GLU A 153 -23.52 5.58 -1.31
C GLU A 153 -22.18 5.83 -2.03
N VAL A 154 -21.38 4.79 -2.26
CA VAL A 154 -20.05 4.97 -2.84
C VAL A 154 -20.09 5.18 -4.36
N THR A 155 -21.03 4.53 -5.05
CA THR A 155 -21.21 4.71 -6.50
C THR A 155 -21.98 5.98 -6.86
N ALA A 156 -22.55 6.71 -5.88
CA ALA A 156 -23.12 8.03 -6.11
C ALA A 156 -22.05 9.11 -6.39
N SER A 157 -20.77 8.80 -6.14
CA SER A 157 -19.67 9.71 -6.49
C SER A 157 -19.63 9.94 -8.01
N PRO A 158 -19.46 11.19 -8.49
CA PRO A 158 -19.26 11.51 -9.90
C PRO A 158 -18.05 10.87 -10.58
N TRP A 159 -17.21 10.14 -9.83
CA TRP A 159 -16.16 9.30 -10.39
C TRP A 159 -16.69 8.04 -11.06
N TYR A 160 -17.80 7.50 -10.55
CA TYR A 160 -18.48 6.35 -11.13
C TYR A 160 -19.47 6.83 -12.18
N LEU A 161 -19.18 6.52 -13.44
CA LEU A 161 -19.93 7.00 -14.59
C LEU A 161 -21.17 6.13 -14.84
N SER A 162 -22.29 6.78 -15.14
CA SER A 162 -23.52 6.09 -15.54
C SER A 162 -23.55 5.74 -17.03
N ASP A 163 -22.86 6.54 -17.86
CA ASP A 163 -22.87 6.38 -19.31
C ASP A 163 -21.46 6.29 -19.90
N PRO A 164 -21.24 5.45 -20.93
CA PRO A 164 -19.99 5.44 -21.69
C PRO A 164 -19.67 6.80 -22.32
N GLY A 165 -18.39 7.17 -22.34
CA GLY A 165 -17.91 8.40 -23.01
C GLY A 165 -17.94 9.67 -22.14
N GLN A 166 -18.46 9.58 -20.91
CA GLN A 166 -18.35 10.66 -19.93
C GLN A 166 -16.95 10.69 -19.27
N SER A 167 -16.65 11.80 -18.61
CA SER A 167 -15.47 11.96 -17.76
C SER A 167 -15.88 12.44 -16.38
N SER A 168 -15.19 11.98 -15.34
CA SER A 168 -15.43 12.50 -14.00
C SER A 168 -14.91 13.93 -13.86
N PRO A 169 -15.65 14.83 -13.20
CA PRO A 169 -15.12 16.13 -12.79
C PRO A 169 -14.20 16.03 -11.55
N ILE A 170 -14.06 14.84 -10.96
CA ILE A 170 -13.25 14.61 -9.76
C ILE A 170 -11.90 14.05 -10.17
N VAL A 171 -10.84 14.76 -9.77
CA VAL A 171 -9.46 14.29 -9.81
C VAL A 171 -8.89 14.39 -8.41
N TYR A 172 -8.07 13.42 -8.04
CA TYR A 172 -7.28 13.46 -6.81
C TYR A 172 -5.86 13.87 -7.15
N GLU A 173 -5.38 14.89 -6.48
CA GLU A 173 -4.00 15.33 -6.53
C GLU A 173 -3.36 15.12 -5.16
N PRO A 174 -2.10 14.67 -5.09
CA PRO A 174 -1.37 14.67 -3.83
C PRO A 174 -1.38 16.07 -3.21
N VAL A 175 -1.52 16.14 -1.89
CA VAL A 175 -1.32 17.40 -1.17
C VAL A 175 0.13 17.84 -1.41
N SER A 176 0.30 19.00 -2.05
CA SER A 176 1.59 19.64 -2.34
C SER A 176 1.86 20.79 -1.36
N ASP A 177 2.96 21.53 -1.49
CA ASP A 177 3.24 22.75 -0.71
C ASP A 177 2.24 23.91 -0.92
N GLN A 178 1.30 23.79 -1.87
CA GLN A 178 0.17 24.73 -1.99
C GLN A 178 -1.18 24.01 -2.09
N LEU A 179 -2.14 24.43 -1.26
CA LEU A 179 -3.55 24.03 -1.40
C LEU A 179 -4.34 25.09 -2.17
N PRO A 180 -5.36 24.68 -2.95
CA PRO A 180 -6.35 25.62 -3.43
C PRO A 180 -7.08 26.27 -2.24
N ALA A 181 -7.63 27.46 -2.46
CA ALA A 181 -8.32 28.23 -1.42
C ALA A 181 -9.46 27.43 -0.77
N SER A 182 -10.14 26.57 -1.50
CA SER A 182 -11.12 25.62 -0.97
C SER A 182 -10.97 24.28 -1.68
N GLY A 183 -11.42 23.21 -1.04
CA GLY A 183 -11.28 21.87 -1.59
C GLY A 183 -11.83 20.79 -0.67
N THR A 184 -11.58 19.54 -1.06
CA THR A 184 -11.90 18.36 -0.25
C THR A 184 -10.64 17.54 -0.04
N LEU A 185 -10.23 17.42 1.21
CA LEU A 185 -9.16 16.53 1.62
C LEU A 185 -9.68 15.09 1.70
N ALA A 186 -8.83 14.13 1.39
CA ALA A 186 -9.05 12.70 1.57
C ALA A 186 -7.71 12.04 1.88
N CYS A 187 -7.73 10.87 2.52
CA CYS A 187 -6.50 10.19 2.95
C CYS A 187 -6.59 8.69 2.66
N TYR A 188 -5.53 8.10 2.09
CA TYR A 188 -5.42 6.65 1.98
C TYR A 188 -4.63 6.07 3.15
N ILE A 189 -5.24 5.13 3.87
CA ILE A 189 -4.57 4.36 4.93
C ILE A 189 -4.31 2.94 4.41
N PRO A 190 -3.05 2.56 4.15
CA PRO A 190 -2.70 1.28 3.53
C PRO A 190 -2.85 0.06 4.47
N LEU A 191 -2.97 0.28 5.78
CA LEU A 191 -3.05 -0.77 6.81
C LEU A 191 -4.45 -1.42 6.89
N GLY A 192 -4.54 -2.66 7.39
CA GLY A 192 -5.82 -3.32 7.73
C GLY A 192 -6.66 -2.41 8.65
N PRO A 193 -7.97 -2.22 8.44
CA PRO A 193 -8.64 -0.99 8.84
C PRO A 193 -9.55 -1.16 10.07
N THR A 194 -9.63 -2.35 10.67
CA THR A 194 -10.57 -2.59 11.78
C THR A 194 -10.22 -1.84 13.06
N TRP A 195 -9.06 -1.18 13.12
CA TRP A 195 -8.64 -0.38 14.25
C TRP A 195 -8.89 1.12 14.06
N ILE A 196 -8.93 1.68 12.84
CA ILE A 196 -9.21 3.12 12.62
C ILE A 196 -10.71 3.40 12.63
N SER A 197 -11.13 4.33 13.48
CA SER A 197 -12.53 4.76 13.58
C SER A 197 -12.77 6.18 13.06
N ARG A 198 -11.74 7.00 12.98
CA ARG A 198 -11.87 8.43 12.67
C ARG A 198 -10.57 8.99 12.12
N VAL A 199 -10.66 9.94 11.21
CA VAL A 199 -9.55 10.77 10.75
C VAL A 199 -9.90 12.22 10.99
N GLU A 200 -8.97 12.96 11.55
CA GLU A 200 -9.09 14.39 11.81
C GLU A 200 -8.04 15.16 11.02
N TYR A 201 -8.44 16.31 10.50
CA TYR A 201 -7.58 17.26 9.82
C TYR A 201 -7.48 18.50 10.68
N TRP A 202 -6.25 18.89 11.01
CA TRP A 202 -5.92 19.97 11.92
C TRP A 202 -5.07 21.01 11.20
N SER A 203 -5.27 22.29 11.51
CA SER A 203 -4.41 23.36 11.04
C SER A 203 -4.24 24.40 12.13
N ASN A 204 -2.99 24.80 12.42
CA ASN A 204 -2.63 25.73 13.51
C ASN A 204 -3.32 25.42 14.85
N GLY A 205 -3.34 24.15 15.24
CA GLY A 205 -3.94 23.70 16.51
C GLY A 205 -5.47 23.72 16.55
N SER A 206 -6.15 24.02 15.44
CA SER A 206 -7.61 23.96 15.31
C SER A 206 -8.04 22.83 14.38
N ILE A 207 -9.15 22.15 14.71
CA ILE A 207 -9.69 21.12 13.82
C ILE A 207 -10.36 21.78 12.61
N VAL A 208 -9.92 21.40 11.41
CA VAL A 208 -10.54 21.78 10.13
C VAL A 208 -11.79 20.95 9.91
N GLY A 209 -11.71 19.66 10.22
CA GLY A 209 -12.84 18.73 10.21
C GLY A 209 -12.41 17.30 10.48
N SER A 210 -13.38 16.39 10.48
CA SER A 210 -13.15 14.97 10.72
C SER A 210 -14.06 14.10 9.87
N ALA A 211 -13.64 12.88 9.60
CA ALA A 211 -14.43 11.86 8.93
C ALA A 211 -14.36 10.53 9.68
N ASP A 212 -15.50 9.85 9.81
CA ASP A 212 -15.62 8.58 10.52
C ASP A 212 -15.75 7.38 9.55
N CYS A 213 -15.56 7.59 8.24
CA CYS A 213 -15.50 6.52 7.25
C CYS A 213 -14.56 6.82 6.07
N PRO A 214 -13.97 5.80 5.42
CA PRO A 214 -13.23 5.95 4.18
C PRO A 214 -14.09 6.58 3.06
N PRO A 215 -13.51 7.43 2.19
CA PRO A 215 -12.08 7.75 2.09
C PRO A 215 -11.66 8.96 2.95
N TRP A 216 -12.30 9.15 4.10
CA TRP A 216 -11.99 10.15 5.12
C TRP A 216 -12.08 11.59 4.62
N ARG A 217 -13.18 11.92 3.92
CA ARG A 217 -13.32 13.22 3.25
C ARG A 217 -13.68 14.34 4.21
N VAL A 218 -12.97 15.47 4.08
CA VAL A 218 -13.30 16.74 4.77
C VAL A 218 -13.20 17.88 3.78
N THR A 219 -14.27 18.67 3.66
CA THR A 219 -14.30 19.89 2.85
C THR A 219 -13.80 21.07 3.68
N TYR A 220 -12.96 21.90 3.09
CA TYR A 220 -12.49 23.14 3.68
C TYR A 220 -12.71 24.33 2.74
N GLN A 221 -12.74 25.52 3.32
CA GLN A 221 -12.94 26.80 2.68
C GLN A 221 -11.71 27.70 2.89
N ALA A 222 -11.68 28.82 2.16
CA ALA A 222 -10.59 29.80 2.22
C ALA A 222 -10.32 30.23 3.66
N GLY A 223 -9.05 30.15 4.07
CA GLY A 223 -8.57 30.56 5.39
C GLY A 223 -8.77 29.54 6.52
N GLN A 224 -9.45 28.41 6.29
CA GLN A 224 -9.56 27.35 7.32
C GLN A 224 -8.27 26.55 7.49
N ILE A 225 -7.45 26.48 6.43
CA ILE A 225 -6.13 25.87 6.45
C ILE A 225 -5.12 26.99 6.17
N SER A 226 -4.20 27.19 7.10
CA SER A 226 -3.09 28.13 6.96
C SER A 226 -1.88 27.57 7.69
N GLY A 227 -0.70 27.58 7.08
CA GLY A 227 0.45 26.89 7.66
C GLY A 227 0.28 25.36 7.65
N GLU A 228 0.68 24.70 8.73
CA GLU A 228 0.70 23.24 8.81
C GLU A 228 -0.71 22.63 8.74
N LEU A 229 -0.84 21.58 7.94
CA LEU A 229 -1.98 20.67 7.91
C LEU A 229 -1.55 19.33 8.52
N THR A 230 -2.07 18.99 9.69
CA THR A 230 -1.82 17.71 10.35
C THR A 230 -3.02 16.78 10.14
N VAL A 231 -2.76 15.54 9.73
CA VAL A 231 -3.77 14.49 9.58
C VAL A 231 -3.55 13.44 10.65
N VAL A 232 -4.58 13.19 11.45
CA VAL A 232 -4.53 12.25 12.59
C VAL A 232 -5.56 11.15 12.37
N ALA A 233 -5.11 9.92 12.16
CA ALA A 233 -5.95 8.73 12.05
C ALA A 233 -6.04 8.05 13.42
N LEU A 234 -7.22 8.05 14.04
CA LEU A 234 -7.48 7.60 15.40
C LEU A 234 -8.05 6.17 15.44
N SER A 235 -7.57 5.40 16.41
CA SER A 235 -8.06 4.07 16.75
C SER A 235 -9.52 4.09 17.23
N LYS A 236 -10.15 2.91 17.39
CA LYS A 236 -11.53 2.76 17.91
C LYS A 236 -11.74 3.37 19.29
N ASP A 237 -10.77 3.24 20.18
CA ASP A 237 -10.78 3.84 21.52
C ASP A 237 -10.30 5.30 21.53
N ARG A 238 -9.88 5.81 20.36
CA ARG A 238 -9.31 7.15 20.14
C ARG A 238 -8.09 7.46 21.00
N GLN A 239 -7.38 6.43 21.51
CA GLN A 239 -6.18 6.59 22.32
C GLN A 239 -4.89 6.51 21.51
N GLN A 240 -4.91 5.79 20.39
CA GLN A 240 -3.77 5.59 19.51
C GLN A 240 -4.05 6.25 18.17
N GLY A 241 -3.03 6.81 17.53
CA GLY A 241 -3.20 7.36 16.19
C GLY A 241 -1.93 7.40 15.37
N LEU A 242 -2.11 7.32 14.06
CA LEU A 242 -1.07 7.65 13.10
C LEU A 242 -1.21 9.11 12.71
N THR A 243 -0.10 9.83 12.74
CA THR A 243 -0.07 11.25 12.40
C THR A 243 0.88 11.49 11.24
N THR A 244 0.47 12.34 10.32
CA THR A 244 1.34 12.90 9.28
C THR A 244 1.03 14.39 9.12
N SER A 245 2.01 15.16 8.68
CA SER A 245 1.87 16.61 8.50
C SER A 245 2.33 17.03 7.11
N PHE A 246 1.63 18.01 6.56
CA PHE A 246 1.90 18.65 5.28
C PHE A 246 2.03 20.16 5.51
N PHE A 247 2.79 20.87 4.67
CA PHE A 247 3.15 22.29 4.82
C PHE A 247 3.97 22.58 6.09
N ASN A 248 5.26 22.85 5.93
CA ASN A 248 6.10 23.31 7.03
C ASN A 248 6.76 24.64 6.65
N SER A 249 6.06 25.76 6.85
CA SER A 249 6.76 27.02 7.07
C SER A 249 7.03 27.13 8.56
N SER A 250 8.09 26.47 9.04
CA SER A 250 8.65 26.86 10.34
C SER A 250 8.94 28.37 10.30
N PRO A 251 8.56 29.18 11.30
CA PRO A 251 9.11 30.51 11.40
C PRO A 251 10.59 30.36 11.74
N THR A 252 11.46 30.49 10.74
CA THR A 252 12.91 30.53 10.95
C THR A 252 13.30 31.78 11.73
N SER A 253 13.86 31.58 12.91
CA SER A 253 14.75 32.55 13.56
C SER A 253 15.96 32.82 12.63
N PRO A 254 16.54 34.03 12.63
CA PRO A 254 17.40 34.46 11.52
C PRO A 254 18.79 33.84 11.59
N ALA A 255 19.20 33.15 10.53
CA ALA A 255 20.61 32.99 10.18
C ALA A 255 20.76 32.93 8.64
N GLN A 256 21.44 33.95 8.14
CA GLN A 256 22.16 34.23 6.88
C GLN A 256 22.08 33.31 5.62
N PRO A 257 22.33 33.90 4.43
CA PRO A 257 21.74 33.47 3.17
C PRO A 257 22.54 32.35 2.48
N GLN A 258 21.83 31.33 2.00
CA GLN A 258 22.24 30.57 0.81
C GLN A 258 21.02 30.19 -0.04
N SER A 259 21.18 30.38 -1.34
CA SER A 259 20.20 30.12 -2.41
C SER A 259 20.29 28.66 -2.90
N PRO A 260 19.39 28.28 -3.83
CA PRO A 260 18.21 27.44 -3.62
C PRO A 260 18.51 25.94 -3.87
N GLU A 261 17.62 25.02 -3.44
CA GLU A 261 17.14 23.88 -4.25
C GLU A 261 16.28 22.86 -3.44
N THR A 262 15.03 22.71 -3.92
CA THR A 262 14.31 21.48 -4.28
C THR A 262 13.78 20.49 -3.21
N GLU A 263 12.45 20.34 -3.25
CA GLU A 263 11.53 19.40 -2.57
C GLU A 263 11.83 17.90 -2.86
N PHE A 264 11.42 17.01 -1.93
CA PHE A 264 10.81 15.67 -2.08
C PHE A 264 11.08 14.83 -0.82
N ASN A 265 10.04 14.44 -0.07
CA ASN A 265 10.11 13.63 1.15
C ASN A 265 10.34 12.14 0.84
N SER A 266 11.46 11.88 0.15
CA SER A 266 12.02 10.55 -0.09
C SER A 266 13.10 10.30 0.96
N ILE A 267 13.14 9.10 1.56
CA ILE A 267 14.29 8.72 2.39
C ILE A 267 15.53 8.82 1.50
N ARG A 268 16.44 9.72 1.85
CA ARG A 268 17.69 9.92 1.10
C ARG A 268 18.73 8.99 1.69
N ILE A 269 19.64 8.51 0.85
CA ILE A 269 20.82 7.79 1.31
C ILE A 269 22.01 8.56 0.78
N LEU A 270 22.88 9.00 1.69
CA LEU A 270 24.17 9.55 1.35
C LEU A 270 25.25 8.53 1.69
N PHE A 271 26.14 8.25 0.76
CA PHE A 271 27.36 7.49 1.02
C PHE A 271 28.57 8.43 0.92
N ASN A 272 29.34 8.56 2.01
CA ASN A 272 30.46 9.49 2.12
C ASN A 272 30.08 10.93 1.67
N GLY A 273 28.87 11.36 2.06
CA GLY A 273 28.30 12.67 1.73
C GLY A 273 27.75 12.81 0.30
N GLN A 274 27.80 11.77 -0.54
CA GLN A 274 27.25 11.78 -1.90
C GLN A 274 25.90 11.07 -1.98
N PRO A 275 24.89 11.64 -2.66
CA PRO A 275 23.60 10.98 -2.85
C PRO A 275 23.71 9.68 -3.63
N LEU A 276 23.01 8.66 -3.15
CA LEU A 276 22.93 7.35 -3.79
C LEU A 276 21.66 7.26 -4.63
N VAL A 277 21.82 6.93 -5.92
CA VAL A 277 20.69 6.68 -6.83
C VAL A 277 20.22 5.25 -6.66
N LEU A 278 18.91 5.07 -6.49
CA LEU A 278 18.28 3.78 -6.29
C LEU A 278 17.25 3.54 -7.41
N ASP A 279 17.22 2.33 -7.94
CA ASP A 279 16.24 1.93 -8.95
C ASP A 279 14.86 1.60 -8.33
N VAL A 280 14.84 1.28 -7.03
CA VAL A 280 13.63 1.18 -6.20
C VAL A 280 13.83 2.04 -4.95
N PRO A 281 12.85 2.89 -4.57
CA PRO A 281 13.00 3.79 -3.43
C PRO A 281 13.16 3.01 -2.11
N PRO A 282 13.90 3.56 -1.13
CA PRO A 282 13.93 2.99 0.22
C PRO A 282 12.54 3.03 0.84
N ILE A 283 12.27 2.08 1.72
CA ILE A 283 11.04 2.07 2.50
C ILE A 283 11.37 1.97 3.98
N ASN A 284 10.50 2.52 4.82
CA ASN A 284 10.56 2.30 6.26
C ASN A 284 9.53 1.22 6.63
N VAL A 285 10.01 0.12 7.21
CA VAL A 285 9.17 -0.96 7.77
C VAL A 285 9.50 -1.07 9.25
N ASP A 286 8.52 -0.86 10.12
CA ASP A 286 8.65 -0.96 11.58
C ASP A 286 9.86 -0.21 12.17
N GLY A 287 10.16 0.98 11.64
CA GLY A 287 11.29 1.80 12.08
C GLY A 287 12.65 1.32 11.56
N ARG A 288 12.68 0.49 10.51
CA ARG A 288 13.88 0.03 9.82
C ARG A 288 13.81 0.43 8.35
N VAL A 289 14.87 1.08 7.87
CA VAL A 289 14.99 1.45 6.46
C VAL A 289 15.45 0.23 5.67
N LEU A 290 14.65 -0.17 4.70
CA LEU A 290 14.87 -1.26 3.78
C LEU A 290 15.23 -0.71 2.40
N VAL A 291 16.26 -1.29 1.79
CA VAL A 291 16.90 -0.77 0.57
C VAL A 291 17.28 -1.90 -0.36
N PRO A 292 17.31 -1.67 -1.69
CA PRO A 292 17.78 -2.66 -2.64
C PRO A 292 19.19 -3.15 -2.28
N ILE A 293 19.31 -4.45 -2.00
CA ILE A 293 20.56 -5.10 -1.54
C ILE A 293 21.73 -4.78 -2.47
N ARG A 294 21.49 -4.77 -3.78
CA ARG A 294 22.53 -4.66 -4.79
C ARG A 294 23.19 -3.29 -4.80
N VAL A 295 22.42 -2.22 -4.59
CA VAL A 295 22.97 -0.87 -4.59
C VAL A 295 23.84 -0.65 -3.36
N ILE A 296 23.43 -1.12 -2.18
CA ILE A 296 24.27 -1.01 -0.98
C ILE A 296 25.49 -1.93 -1.05
N ALA A 297 25.30 -3.17 -1.46
CA ALA A 297 26.37 -4.14 -1.48
C ALA A 297 27.39 -3.84 -2.58
N GLU A 298 26.96 -3.77 -3.85
CA GLU A 298 27.86 -3.65 -5.00
C GLU A 298 28.31 -2.20 -5.23
N GLU A 299 27.39 -1.23 -5.18
CA GLU A 299 27.73 0.16 -5.53
C GLU A 299 28.42 0.90 -4.38
N VAL A 300 27.98 0.67 -3.14
CA VAL A 300 28.50 1.39 -1.97
C VAL A 300 29.64 0.64 -1.29
N LEU A 301 29.39 -0.60 -0.86
CA LEU A 301 30.32 -1.34 -0.01
C LEU A 301 31.34 -2.16 -0.79
N LYS A 302 31.18 -2.27 -2.12
CA LYS A 302 31.99 -3.08 -3.03
C LYS A 302 32.01 -4.58 -2.64
N ALA A 303 30.94 -5.03 -2.00
CA ALA A 303 30.68 -6.43 -1.67
C ALA A 303 30.16 -7.19 -2.90
N GLN A 304 30.52 -8.47 -2.99
CA GLN A 304 29.94 -9.39 -3.96
C GLN A 304 28.58 -9.87 -3.47
N VAL A 305 27.59 -9.94 -4.37
CA VAL A 305 26.25 -10.46 -4.06
C VAL A 305 25.99 -11.70 -4.89
N SER A 306 25.59 -12.79 -4.22
CA SER A 306 25.03 -13.97 -4.85
C SER A 306 23.59 -14.20 -4.40
N TRP A 307 22.80 -14.79 -5.28
CA TRP A 307 21.39 -15.09 -5.06
C TRP A 307 21.11 -16.56 -5.35
N ASP A 308 20.55 -17.26 -4.38
CA ASP A 308 20.00 -18.61 -4.54
C ASP A 308 18.47 -18.52 -4.64
N GLY A 309 17.95 -18.75 -5.85
CA GLY A 309 16.52 -18.74 -6.11
C GLY A 309 15.75 -19.98 -5.62
N GLN A 310 16.43 -21.07 -5.27
CA GLN A 310 15.76 -22.26 -4.72
C GLN A 310 15.41 -22.04 -3.24
N THR A 311 16.31 -21.40 -2.50
CA THR A 311 16.13 -21.15 -1.06
C THR A 311 15.65 -19.73 -0.76
N ASN A 312 15.61 -18.86 -1.78
CA ASN A 312 15.38 -17.42 -1.67
C ASN A 312 16.37 -16.78 -0.69
N THR A 313 17.66 -17.00 -0.95
CA THR A 313 18.75 -16.56 -0.08
C THR A 313 19.68 -15.62 -0.81
N ALA A 314 19.93 -14.46 -0.22
CA ALA A 314 20.96 -13.53 -0.64
C ALA A 314 22.20 -13.69 0.24
N THR A 315 23.37 -13.78 -0.39
CA THR A 315 24.66 -13.86 0.30
C THR A 315 25.53 -12.70 -0.17
N LEU A 316 26.07 -11.94 0.79
CA LEU A 316 26.98 -10.84 0.56
C LEU A 316 28.37 -11.20 1.09
N GLU A 317 29.41 -10.94 0.31
CA GLU A 317 30.80 -11.19 0.68
C GLU A 317 31.66 -9.95 0.50
N LEU A 318 32.39 -9.57 1.55
CA LEU A 318 33.34 -8.46 1.53
C LEU A 318 34.48 -8.71 2.51
N GLU A 319 35.73 -8.68 2.03
CA GLU A 319 36.94 -8.75 2.87
C GLU A 319 36.94 -9.92 3.89
N GLY A 320 36.44 -11.09 3.48
CA GLY A 320 36.36 -12.28 4.32
C GLY A 320 35.17 -12.31 5.29
N LYS A 321 34.31 -11.27 5.28
CA LYS A 321 32.99 -11.30 5.93
C LYS A 321 31.93 -11.84 4.99
N THR A 322 31.08 -12.73 5.50
CA THR A 322 29.93 -13.29 4.77
C THR A 322 28.66 -12.96 5.53
N VAL A 323 27.68 -12.34 4.87
CA VAL A 323 26.34 -12.06 5.40
C VAL A 323 25.32 -12.81 4.57
N THR A 324 24.55 -13.71 5.20
CA THR A 324 23.51 -14.50 4.54
C THR A 324 22.14 -14.14 5.07
N LEU A 325 21.20 -13.85 4.17
CA LEU A 325 19.85 -13.39 4.45
C LEU A 325 18.85 -14.21 3.64
N ARG A 326 17.87 -14.82 4.30
CA ARG A 326 16.75 -15.48 3.61
C ARG A 326 15.53 -14.55 3.59
N ILE A 327 14.86 -14.49 2.45
CA ILE A 327 13.64 -13.68 2.30
C ILE A 327 12.56 -14.15 3.27
N ASN A 328 11.90 -13.20 3.92
CA ASN A 328 10.85 -13.40 4.92
C ASN A 328 11.28 -14.22 6.15
N ASP A 329 12.59 -14.35 6.38
CA ASP A 329 13.16 -14.97 7.58
C ASP A 329 13.84 -13.90 8.42
N ASN A 330 13.55 -13.87 9.71
CA ASN A 330 14.19 -12.94 10.65
C ASN A 330 15.54 -13.47 11.16
N ARG A 331 16.01 -14.59 10.62
CA ARG A 331 17.35 -15.14 10.88
C ARG A 331 18.28 -14.74 9.75
N ALA A 332 19.37 -14.09 10.12
CA ALA A 332 20.51 -13.83 9.27
C ALA A 332 21.75 -14.55 9.82
N TYR A 333 22.78 -14.71 8.99
CA TYR A 333 24.06 -15.24 9.42
C TYR A 333 25.17 -14.28 9.06
N VAL A 334 26.04 -13.95 10.03
CA VAL A 334 27.29 -13.22 9.80
C VAL A 334 28.44 -14.15 10.14
N ASN A 335 29.26 -14.53 9.17
CA ASN A 335 30.33 -15.52 9.33
C ASN A 335 29.84 -16.81 10.01
N ASN A 336 28.71 -17.34 9.52
CA ASN A 336 28.01 -18.53 10.04
C ASN A 336 27.45 -18.40 11.47
N GLN A 337 27.54 -17.23 12.10
CA GLN A 337 26.90 -16.98 13.39
C GLN A 337 25.49 -16.42 13.18
N LEU A 338 24.51 -17.02 13.84
CA LEU A 338 23.11 -16.61 13.77
C LEU A 338 22.91 -15.23 14.41
N VAL A 339 22.32 -14.31 13.65
CA VAL A 339 21.89 -12.98 14.11
C VAL A 339 20.41 -12.82 13.81
N LYS A 340 19.66 -12.30 14.78
CA LYS A 340 18.24 -12.01 14.61
C LYS A 340 18.06 -10.61 14.04
N LEU A 341 17.23 -10.50 13.02
CA LEU A 341 16.79 -9.23 12.44
C LEU A 341 15.53 -8.72 13.13
N ASP A 342 15.43 -7.41 13.27
CA ASP A 342 14.19 -6.74 13.70
C ASP A 342 13.10 -6.84 12.62
N VAL A 343 13.51 -6.71 11.35
CA VAL A 343 12.66 -6.82 10.17
C VAL A 343 13.35 -7.73 9.15
N PRO A 344 12.66 -8.74 8.58
CA PRO A 344 13.27 -9.64 7.60
C PRO A 344 13.58 -8.93 6.28
N ALA A 345 14.48 -9.51 5.49
CA ALA A 345 14.64 -9.13 4.08
C ALA A 345 13.37 -9.47 3.30
N GLN A 346 12.99 -8.64 2.33
CA GLN A 346 11.72 -8.76 1.59
C GLN A 346 11.95 -8.56 0.09
N ILE A 347 11.11 -9.17 -0.74
CA ILE A 347 11.07 -8.85 -2.18
C ILE A 347 9.95 -7.85 -2.41
N ILE A 348 10.29 -6.66 -2.92
CA ILE A 348 9.34 -5.58 -3.22
C ILE A 348 9.66 -5.05 -4.62
N ASN A 349 8.64 -4.98 -5.49
CA ASN A 349 8.78 -4.56 -6.88
C ASN A 349 9.91 -5.33 -7.64
N GLY A 350 10.06 -6.63 -7.39
CA GLY A 350 11.10 -7.44 -8.03
C GLY A 350 12.53 -7.12 -7.57
N ARG A 351 12.70 -6.46 -6.42
CA ARG A 351 14.00 -6.22 -5.78
C ARG A 351 14.03 -6.82 -4.38
N THR A 352 15.15 -7.43 -4.04
CA THR A 352 15.45 -7.85 -2.67
C THR A 352 15.85 -6.62 -1.86
N LEU A 353 14.97 -6.22 -0.94
CA LEU A 353 15.22 -5.15 0.01
C LEU A 353 15.68 -5.75 1.34
N VAL A 354 16.73 -5.17 1.89
CA VAL A 354 17.37 -5.62 3.13
C VAL A 354 17.42 -4.48 4.15
N PRO A 355 17.39 -4.76 5.46
CA PRO A 355 17.58 -3.73 6.47
C PRO A 355 18.98 -3.09 6.31
N LEU A 356 18.99 -1.82 5.90
CA LEU A 356 20.20 -1.10 5.52
C LEU A 356 21.24 -1.10 6.65
N ARG A 357 20.79 -0.76 7.86
CA ARG A 357 21.64 -0.67 9.04
C ARG A 357 22.37 -1.99 9.32
N PHE A 358 21.62 -3.08 9.36
CA PHE A 358 22.17 -4.41 9.63
C PHE A 358 23.23 -4.80 8.60
N VAL A 359 22.93 -4.63 7.30
CA VAL A 359 23.86 -4.99 6.23
C VAL A 359 25.09 -4.09 6.22
N GLY A 360 24.90 -2.78 6.36
CA GLY A 360 25.98 -1.79 6.43
C GLY A 360 26.93 -2.08 7.57
N GLU A 361 26.42 -2.17 8.81
CA GLU A 361 27.24 -2.40 10.00
C GLU A 361 27.93 -3.78 9.96
N SER A 362 27.24 -4.83 9.49
CA SER A 362 27.83 -6.17 9.36
C SER A 362 29.03 -6.18 8.41
N LEU A 363 28.93 -5.43 7.30
CA LEU A 363 29.98 -5.30 6.30
C LEU A 363 31.01 -4.21 6.63
N GLY A 364 30.85 -3.51 7.77
CA GLY A 364 31.85 -2.58 8.30
C GLY A 364 31.67 -1.11 7.91
N ALA A 365 30.46 -0.70 7.52
CA ALA A 365 30.11 0.70 7.38
C ALA A 365 29.44 1.25 8.65
N GLU A 366 29.61 2.54 8.88
CA GLU A 366 28.88 3.29 9.90
C GLU A 366 27.56 3.79 9.31
N VAL A 367 26.49 3.66 10.07
CA VAL A 367 25.13 4.02 9.64
C VAL A 367 24.54 4.99 10.65
N ASP A 368 24.28 6.22 10.21
CA ASP A 368 23.61 7.22 11.01
C ASP A 368 22.30 7.67 10.35
N TRP A 369 21.40 8.23 11.15
CA TRP A 369 20.10 8.69 10.72
C TRP A 369 19.92 10.16 11.06
N ASP A 370 19.87 11.00 10.04
CA ASP A 370 19.41 12.37 10.16
C ASP A 370 17.89 12.41 10.05
N GLY A 371 17.23 12.44 11.20
CA GLY A 371 15.78 12.53 11.29
C GLY A 371 15.20 13.85 10.77
N THR A 372 15.99 14.93 10.70
CA THR A 372 15.54 16.23 10.17
C THR A 372 15.47 16.19 8.65
N THR A 373 16.47 15.60 7.99
CA THR A 373 16.51 15.53 6.52
C THR A 373 15.99 14.20 5.96
N GLN A 374 15.54 13.28 6.82
CA GLN A 374 15.14 11.91 6.46
C GLN A 374 16.25 11.19 5.67
N THR A 375 17.49 11.39 6.10
CA THR A 375 18.68 10.91 5.38
C THR A 375 19.36 9.81 6.18
N VAL A 376 19.58 8.67 5.54
CA VAL A 376 20.56 7.71 6.04
C VAL A 376 21.94 8.15 5.59
N LEU A 377 22.82 8.39 6.57
CA LEU A 377 24.22 8.69 6.36
C LEU A 377 25.01 7.39 6.49
N LEU A 378 25.70 7.02 5.41
CA LEU A 378 26.54 5.85 5.35
C LEU A 378 27.99 6.31 5.15
N SER A 379 28.89 5.87 6.01
CA SER A 379 30.32 6.15 5.89
C SER A 379 31.15 4.89 6.08
N ARG A 380 32.36 4.89 5.52
CA ARG A 380 33.33 3.81 5.70
C ARG A 380 34.73 4.35 5.74
#